data_AF-A0A0F9BB88-F1
#
_entry.id   AF-A0A0F9BB88-F1
#
_cell.length_a   1.000
_cell.length_b   1.000
_cell.length_c   1.000
_cell.angle_alpha   90.00
_cell.angle_beta   90.00
_cell.angle_gamma   90.00
#
_symmetry.space_group_name_H-M   'P 1'
#
loop_
_entity.id
_entity.type
_entity.pdbx_description
1 polymer ?
#
loop_
_entity_poly.entity_id
_entity_poly.type
_entity_poly.pdbx_seq_one_letter_code
_entity_poly.pdbx_strand_id
1 'polypeptide(L)'
;MKQCEVKGCSNVARNNGHNKRGKLCETHHRRKYPRNAVYYHRAREAHVLRLYGIGKQEYRSILKKQSNNCSICGNGLDKPYIDHCHTSGKVRGVLCNACNWGLGHFKEDLDLLAAAASYLINSRLKEVG
;
A
#
# COMPACT_ATOMS: atom_id res chain seq x y z
N MET A 1 4.91 30.67 14.62
CA MET A 1 5.32 29.71 13.56
C MET A 1 6.80 29.95 13.25
N LYS A 2 7.59 28.93 12.91
CA LYS A 2 9.05 29.12 12.66
C LYS A 2 9.30 29.74 11.28
N GLN A 3 10.27 30.63 11.17
CA GLN A 3 10.70 31.18 9.87
C GLN A 3 11.56 30.17 9.10
N CYS A 4 11.61 30.33 7.78
CA CYS A 4 12.46 29.56 6.90
C CYS A 4 13.96 29.83 7.19
N GLU A 5 14.78 28.78 7.21
CA GLU A 5 16.24 28.87 7.48
C GLU A 5 17.06 29.46 6.31
N VAL A 6 16.45 29.61 5.14
CA VAL A 6 17.14 30.17 3.97
C VAL A 6 17.36 31.67 4.18
N LYS A 7 18.62 32.10 4.18
CA LYS A 7 19.04 33.49 4.32
C LYS A 7 18.29 34.40 3.33
N GLY A 8 17.68 35.47 3.84
CA GLY A 8 16.90 36.42 3.04
C GLY A 8 15.47 35.97 2.69
N CYS A 9 15.03 34.80 3.15
CA CYS A 9 13.67 34.34 2.95
C CYS A 9 12.74 34.87 4.06
N SER A 10 11.69 35.60 3.68
CA SER A 10 10.65 36.08 4.58
C SER A 10 9.51 35.08 4.84
N ASN A 11 9.53 33.92 4.18
CA ASN A 11 8.47 32.92 4.30
C ASN A 11 8.53 32.12 5.60
N VAL A 12 7.37 31.67 6.06
CA VAL A 12 7.22 30.76 7.20
C VAL A 12 7.61 29.33 6.79
N ALA A 13 8.28 28.62 7.68
CA ALA A 13 8.62 27.22 7.48
C ALA A 13 7.35 26.33 7.53
N ARG A 14 7.33 25.29 6.70
CA ARG A 14 6.19 24.36 6.60
C ARG A 14 5.98 23.57 7.90
N ASN A 15 4.73 23.29 8.24
CA ASN A 15 4.35 22.40 9.35
C ASN A 15 3.75 21.11 8.77
N ASN A 16 4.36 19.94 9.05
CA ASN A 16 4.00 18.67 8.40
C ASN A 16 3.00 17.82 9.22
N GLY A 17 2.24 18.41 10.13
CA GLY A 17 1.22 17.73 10.96
C GLY A 17 1.79 16.82 12.06
N HIS A 18 2.74 15.94 11.73
CA HIS A 18 3.38 14.98 12.63
C HIS A 18 4.75 15.45 13.17
N ASN A 19 5.38 16.44 12.53
CA ASN A 19 6.67 17.00 12.93
C ASN A 19 6.62 18.54 12.88
N LYS A 20 6.66 19.19 14.06
CA LYS A 20 6.65 20.66 14.23
C LYS A 20 8.02 21.33 13.93
N ARG A 21 8.99 20.62 13.34
CA ARG A 21 10.38 21.07 13.12
C ARG A 21 10.75 21.31 11.66
N GLY A 22 9.78 21.54 10.77
CA GLY A 22 10.09 21.97 9.41
C GLY A 22 11.00 23.20 9.41
N LYS A 23 12.13 23.13 8.69
CA LYS A 23 13.13 24.21 8.66
C LYS A 23 13.00 25.13 7.43
N LEU A 24 12.32 24.67 6.39
CA LEU A 24 12.21 25.35 5.10
C LEU A 24 10.76 25.75 4.83
N CYS A 25 10.53 26.85 4.11
CA CYS A 25 9.20 27.16 3.57
C CYS A 25 8.81 26.16 2.45
N GLU A 26 7.54 26.20 2.02
CA GLU A 26 7.03 25.32 0.96
C GLU A 26 7.92 25.38 -0.30
N THR A 27 8.20 26.59 -0.78
CA THR A 27 9.00 26.85 -1.99
C THR A 27 10.41 26.29 -1.89
N HIS A 28 11.14 26.60 -0.82
CA HIS A 28 12.53 26.18 -0.66
C HIS A 28 12.67 24.67 -0.44
N HIS A 29 11.71 24.05 0.26
CA HIS A 29 11.70 22.60 0.40
C HIS A 29 11.39 21.92 -0.94
N ARG A 30 10.45 22.43 -1.76
CA ARG A 30 10.18 21.87 -3.08
C ARG A 30 11.41 21.97 -4.01
N ARG A 31 12.18 23.05 -3.90
CA ARG A 31 13.43 23.24 -4.64
C ARG A 31 14.53 22.28 -4.17
N LYS A 32 14.69 22.11 -2.85
CA LYS A 32 15.72 21.24 -2.25
C LYS A 32 15.40 19.76 -2.43
N TYR A 33 14.13 19.39 -2.36
CA TYR A 33 13.61 18.03 -2.49
C TYR A 33 12.61 17.99 -3.65
N PRO A 34 13.07 18.09 -4.90
CA PRO A 34 12.19 17.93 -6.05
C PRO A 34 11.57 16.54 -5.99
N ARG A 35 10.24 16.45 -6.17
CA ARG A 35 9.54 15.15 -6.23
C ARG A 35 9.93 14.44 -7.53
N ASN A 36 11.10 13.79 -7.56
CA ASN A 36 11.48 12.91 -8.67
C ASN A 36 10.69 11.61 -8.56
N ALA A 37 9.53 11.57 -9.21
CA ALA A 37 8.59 10.45 -9.15
C ALA A 37 9.26 9.09 -9.41
N VAL A 38 10.23 9.04 -10.32
CA VAL A 38 10.97 7.81 -10.66
C VAL A 38 11.83 7.32 -9.50
N TYR A 39 12.57 8.23 -8.85
CA TYR A 39 13.41 7.89 -7.69
C TYR A 39 12.56 7.46 -6.49
N TYR A 40 11.48 8.19 -6.20
CA TYR A 40 10.56 7.85 -5.12
C TYR A 40 9.87 6.51 -5.34
N HIS A 41 9.47 6.18 -6.58
CA HIS A 41 8.90 4.87 -6.90
C HIS A 41 9.87 3.73 -6.63
N ARG A 42 11.13 3.85 -7.08
CA ARG A 42 12.16 2.81 -6.87
C ARG A 42 12.53 2.66 -5.40
N ALA A 43 12.69 3.77 -4.68
CA ALA A 43 13.00 3.74 -3.25
C ALA A 43 11.86 3.12 -2.43
N ARG A 44 10.60 3.45 -2.75
CA ARG A 44 9.42 2.86 -2.12
C ARG A 44 9.28 1.37 -2.44
N GLU A 45 9.46 0.98 -3.69
CA GLU A 45 9.45 -0.43 -4.11
C GLU A 45 10.51 -1.22 -3.34
N ALA A 46 11.76 -0.75 -3.33
CA ALA A 46 12.84 -1.40 -2.59
C ALA A 46 12.57 -1.48 -1.08
N HIS A 47 11.97 -0.44 -0.49
CA HIS A 47 11.59 -0.43 0.91
C HIS A 47 10.49 -1.45 1.22
N VAL A 48 9.43 -1.49 0.42
CA VAL A 48 8.31 -2.43 0.59
C VAL A 48 8.78 -3.88 0.46
N LEU A 49 9.61 -4.17 -0.54
CA LEU A 49 10.20 -5.49 -0.72
C LEU A 49 11.04 -5.91 0.51
N ARG A 50 11.85 -4.99 1.04
CA ARG A 50 12.64 -5.23 2.26
C ARG A 50 11.75 -5.47 3.48
N LEU A 51 10.67 -4.70 3.66
CA LEU A 51 9.74 -4.87 4.77
C LEU A 51 9.11 -6.27 4.79
N TYR A 52 8.79 -6.80 3.62
CA TYR A 52 8.20 -8.13 3.46
C TYR A 52 9.24 -9.24 3.33
N GLY A 53 10.52 -8.93 3.52
CA GLY A 53 11.60 -9.92 3.48
C GLY A 53 11.87 -10.55 2.11
N ILE A 54 11.33 -9.99 1.03
CA ILE A 54 11.47 -10.56 -0.31
C ILE A 54 12.37 -9.72 -1.22
N GLY A 55 13.10 -10.39 -2.11
CA GLY A 55 13.91 -9.74 -3.13
C GLY A 55 13.12 -9.35 -4.38
N LYS A 56 13.68 -8.48 -5.24
CA LYS A 56 13.08 -8.13 -6.54
C LYS A 56 12.89 -9.35 -7.45
N GLN A 57 13.82 -10.31 -7.40
CA GLN A 57 13.72 -11.55 -8.18
C GLN A 57 12.60 -12.45 -7.69
N GLU A 58 12.45 -12.57 -6.37
CA GLU A 58 11.37 -13.32 -5.74
C GLU A 58 10.01 -12.71 -6.06
N TYR A 59 9.88 -11.38 -5.97
CA TYR A 59 8.68 -10.67 -6.40
C TYR A 59 8.31 -10.94 -7.86
N ARG A 60 9.30 -10.89 -8.77
CA ARG A 60 9.09 -11.26 -10.19
C ARG A 60 8.70 -12.72 -10.36
N SER A 61 9.24 -13.62 -9.54
CA SER A 61 8.89 -15.04 -9.54
C SER A 61 7.44 -15.24 -9.12
N ILE A 62 6.97 -14.53 -8.09
CA ILE A 62 5.56 -14.53 -7.66
C ILE A 62 4.65 -14.05 -8.80
N LEU A 63 4.97 -12.90 -9.41
CA LEU A 63 4.20 -12.36 -10.54
C LEU A 63 4.13 -13.36 -11.71
N LYS A 64 5.26 -14.00 -12.04
CA LYS A 64 5.34 -15.00 -13.11
C LYS A 64 4.53 -16.25 -12.78
N LYS A 65 4.62 -16.77 -11.55
CA LYS A 65 3.84 -17.95 -11.10
C LYS A 65 2.34 -17.68 -11.15
N GLN A 66 1.93 -16.45 -10.90
CA GLN A 66 0.54 -16.03 -10.96
C GLN A 66 0.11 -15.53 -12.35
N SER A 67 0.96 -15.63 -13.37
CA SER A 67 0.68 -15.10 -14.72
C SER A 67 0.21 -13.65 -14.73
N ASN A 68 0.74 -12.83 -13.81
CA ASN A 68 0.32 -11.45 -13.57
C ASN A 68 -1.19 -11.27 -13.23
N ASN A 69 -1.80 -12.27 -12.59
CA ASN A 69 -3.20 -12.27 -12.16
C ASN A 69 -3.33 -12.29 -10.63
N CYS A 70 -4.47 -11.80 -10.13
CA CYS A 70 -4.82 -11.82 -8.72
C CYS A 70 -4.97 -13.27 -8.21
N SER A 71 -4.34 -13.62 -7.08
CA SER A 71 -4.48 -14.97 -6.50
C SER A 71 -5.89 -15.34 -6.03
N ILE A 72 -6.76 -14.35 -5.82
CA ILE A 72 -8.12 -14.57 -5.31
C ILE A 72 -9.14 -14.60 -6.47
N CYS A 73 -9.20 -13.55 -7.27
CA CYS A 73 -10.22 -13.44 -8.32
C CYS A 73 -9.75 -13.84 -9.72
N GLY A 74 -8.46 -14.10 -9.92
CA GLY A 74 -7.91 -14.50 -11.22
C GLY A 74 -7.81 -13.37 -12.26
N ASN A 75 -8.31 -12.17 -11.97
CA ASN A 75 -8.23 -11.03 -12.90
C ASN A 75 -6.79 -10.50 -13.05
N GLY A 76 -6.48 -9.97 -14.25
CA GLY A 76 -5.20 -9.33 -14.53
C GLY A 76 -4.87 -8.17 -13.60
N LEU A 77 -3.58 -7.99 -13.30
CA LEU A 77 -3.08 -6.97 -12.40
C LEU A 77 -2.37 -5.84 -13.16
N ASP A 78 -3.02 -4.67 -13.22
CA ASP A 78 -2.35 -3.43 -13.64
C ASP A 78 -1.43 -2.90 -12.54
N LYS A 79 -1.85 -3.03 -11.28
CA LYS A 79 -1.10 -2.61 -10.09
C LYS A 79 -1.19 -3.68 -8.99
N PRO A 80 -0.26 -4.65 -8.98
CA PRO A 80 -0.23 -5.72 -7.98
C PRO A 80 0.07 -5.17 -6.57
N TYR A 81 -0.68 -5.67 -5.59
CA TYR A 81 -0.43 -5.45 -4.16
C TYR A 81 0.16 -6.72 -3.55
N ILE A 82 1.26 -6.60 -2.79
CA ILE A 82 1.86 -7.74 -2.08
C ILE A 82 0.98 -8.04 -0.87
N ASP A 83 0.47 -9.26 -0.85
CA ASP A 83 -0.33 -9.80 0.23
C ASP A 83 0.56 -10.67 1.14
N HIS A 84 0.43 -10.49 2.46
CA HIS A 84 1.27 -11.17 3.45
C HIS A 84 0.47 -11.53 4.69
N CYS A 85 0.87 -12.61 5.35
CA CYS A 85 0.29 -13.02 6.61
C CYS A 85 0.73 -12.06 7.72
N HIS A 86 -0.20 -11.40 8.40
CA HIS A 86 0.14 -10.44 9.47
C HIS A 86 0.79 -11.10 10.71
N THR A 87 0.60 -12.42 10.91
CA THR A 87 1.24 -13.15 12.03
C THR A 87 2.69 -13.54 11.74
N SER A 88 2.98 -14.01 10.52
CA SER A 88 4.30 -14.57 10.17
C SER A 88 5.15 -13.63 9.31
N GLY A 89 4.57 -12.57 8.75
CA GLY A 89 5.21 -11.69 7.77
C GLY A 89 5.43 -12.34 6.39
N LYS A 90 5.11 -13.63 6.22
CA LYS A 90 5.34 -14.35 4.97
C LYS A 90 4.39 -13.87 3.88
N VAL A 91 4.95 -13.63 2.69
CA VAL A 91 4.18 -13.27 1.49
C VAL A 91 3.34 -14.46 1.04
N ARG A 92 2.04 -14.23 0.84
CA ARG A 92 1.09 -15.22 0.31
C ARG A 92 0.95 -15.12 -1.21
N GLY A 93 1.13 -13.94 -1.77
CA GLY A 93 1.08 -13.70 -3.21
C GLY A 93 0.87 -12.23 -3.56
N VAL A 94 0.37 -11.99 -4.77
CA VAL A 94 -0.10 -10.66 -5.19
C VAL A 94 -1.59 -10.64 -5.49
N LEU A 95 -2.24 -9.54 -5.10
CA LEU A 95 -3.68 -9.33 -5.23
C LEU A 95 -3.99 -8.04 -5.99
N CYS A 96 -5.21 -7.96 -6.53
CA CYS A 96 -5.76 -6.68 -6.97
C CYS A 96 -6.19 -5.84 -5.77
N ASN A 97 -6.37 -4.53 -5.97
CA ASN A 97 -6.72 -3.60 -4.87
C ASN A 97 -8.02 -4.02 -4.16
N ALA A 98 -9.05 -4.43 -4.92
CA ALA A 98 -10.34 -4.80 -4.38
C ALA A 98 -10.27 -6.04 -3.49
N CYS A 99 -9.59 -7.11 -3.94
CA CYS A 99 -9.42 -8.32 -3.14
C CYS A 99 -8.56 -8.06 -1.89
N ASN A 100 -7.47 -7.29 -2.03
CA ASN A 100 -6.61 -6.94 -0.90
C ASN A 100 -7.36 -6.16 0.18
N TRP A 101 -8.15 -5.16 -0.20
CA TRP A 101 -8.99 -4.42 0.75
C TRP A 101 -10.12 -5.28 1.34
N GLY A 102 -10.73 -6.14 0.53
CA GLY A 102 -11.73 -7.10 0.99
C GLY A 102 -11.20 -7.94 2.15
N LEU A 103 -10.03 -8.58 1.99
CA LEU A 103 -9.39 -9.32 3.07
C LEU A 103 -9.13 -8.47 4.32
N GLY A 104 -8.64 -7.24 4.13
CA GLY A 104 -8.39 -6.31 5.23
C GLY A 104 -9.67 -5.92 5.99
N HIS A 105 -10.80 -5.76 5.31
CA HIS A 105 -12.10 -5.46 5.94
C HIS A 105 -12.61 -6.62 6.79
N PHE A 106 -12.32 -7.85 6.38
CA PHE A 106 -12.59 -9.04 7.17
C PHE A 106 -11.49 -9.35 8.20
N LYS A 107 -10.47 -8.48 8.32
CA LYS A 107 -9.33 -8.63 9.25
C LYS A 107 -8.62 -9.98 9.15
N GLU A 108 -8.71 -10.61 7.98
CA GLU A 108 -8.21 -11.98 7.74
C GLU A 108 -8.79 -13.03 8.70
N ASP A 109 -9.95 -12.76 9.30
CA ASP A 109 -10.66 -13.66 10.18
C ASP A 109 -11.39 -14.72 9.34
N LEU A 110 -10.95 -15.98 9.47
CA LEU A 110 -11.48 -17.09 8.70
C LEU A 110 -12.95 -17.39 9.05
N ASP A 111 -13.34 -17.23 10.30
CA ASP A 111 -14.71 -17.47 10.75
C ASP A 111 -15.64 -16.40 10.20
N LEU A 112 -15.19 -15.14 10.20
CA LEU A 112 -15.95 -14.03 9.62
C LEU A 112 -16.07 -14.13 8.10
N LEU A 113 -14.99 -14.53 7.40
CA LEU A 113 -15.01 -14.79 5.95
C LEU A 113 -15.98 -15.92 5.60
N ALA A 114 -15.95 -17.02 6.36
CA ALA A 114 -16.87 -18.14 6.19
C ALA A 114 -18.32 -17.70 6.43
N ALA A 115 -18.58 -16.95 7.51
CA ALA A 115 -19.90 -16.40 7.80
C ALA A 115 -20.41 -15.47 6.68
N ALA A 116 -19.55 -14.62 6.12
CA ALA A 116 -19.91 -13.75 4.99
C ALA A 116 -20.26 -14.56 3.72
N ALA A 117 -19.51 -15.62 3.44
CA ALA A 117 -19.82 -16.54 2.34
C ALA A 117 -21.16 -17.27 2.59
N SER A 118 -21.38 -17.80 3.79
CA SER A 118 -22.64 -18.44 4.18
C SER A 118 -23.82 -17.48 4.10
N TYR A 119 -23.66 -16.23 4.50
CA TYR A 119 -24.69 -15.20 4.36
C TYR A 119 -25.12 -15.03 2.90
N LEU A 120 -24.17 -14.90 1.97
CA LEU A 120 -24.45 -14.77 0.54
C LEU A 120 -25.10 -16.02 -0.06
N ILE A 121 -24.67 -17.21 0.37
CA ILE A 121 -25.27 -18.47 -0.08
C ILE A 121 -26.72 -18.56 0.39
N ASN A 122 -26.97 -18.26 1.66
CA ASN A 122 -28.31 -18.33 2.25
C ASN A 122 -29.24 -17.24 1.73
N SER A 123 -28.73 -16.03 1.45
CA SER A 123 -29.53 -14.93 0.89
C SER A 123 -29.94 -15.17 -0.55
N ARG A 124 -29.16 -15.93 -1.33
CA ARG A 124 -29.58 -16.38 -2.68
C ARG A 124 -30.70 -17.42 -2.65
N LEU A 125 -30.91 -18.07 -1.51
CA LEU A 125 -31.97 -19.06 -1.32
C LEU A 125 -33.23 -18.45 -0.69
N LYS A 126 -33.14 -17.22 -0.19
CA LYS A 126 -34.23 -16.48 0.43
C LYS A 126 -34.11 -15.03 0.01
N GLU A 127 -34.65 -14.69 -1.16
CA GLU A 127 -34.86 -13.29 -1.51
C GLU A 127 -35.83 -12.70 -0.48
N VAL A 128 -35.30 -11.83 0.40
CA VAL A 128 -36.14 -11.01 1.26
C VAL A 128 -36.62 -9.87 0.38
N GLY A 129 -37.84 -10.03 -0.14
CA GLY A 129 -38.59 -8.94 -0.77
C GLY A 129 -38.90 -7.82 0.20
#